data_AF-A0A8J3IAS5-F1
#
_entry.id   AF-A0A8J3IAS5-F1
#
_cell.length_a   1.000
_cell.length_b   1.000
_cell.length_c   1.000
_cell.angle_alpha   90.00
_cell.angle_beta   90.00
_cell.angle_gamma   90.00
#
_symmetry.space_group_name_H-M   'P 1'
#
loop_
_entity.id
_entity.type
_entity.pdbx_description
1 polymer ?
#
loop_
_entity_poly.entity_id
_entity_poly.type
_entity_poly.pdbx_seq_one_letter_code
_entity_poly.pdbx_strand_id
1 'polypeptide(L)'
;MLGDLLGVQVSTETARRLTEQMGAWMDVAQTEASLAPPSETRKDVPAPKLRVVSADGAMISLVHKQWVEVRTVAIGESVSKPDPNRKPATQEIHVDHLSYFSHLSGAATFTALAKGEMQRRKVAQATQVCAVTDGAEWCQAFAERYRPDAVRILDFPHAAEHVSALLEGCTQAGIQLPDQMLSRCLHVLKHRGPRPLLRMANHLGSDLLQQKGIQEHLDYLRKREPLMQYPTFREHGWPIGSGMVESANKLVVQARLKGSGMHWQRDHVNPMLALRNAVCNERWQEMWRKALTKALKQAYLSREPCCESQPQSRSRSFRLRDRSCLPEPSSPSLLSSTASQELAPPVSSLETTAPVVVSHETHLPSRERSCRPGRSLAASSSQRLGQDTCLCGGPLRRQKGHRPKRYCSGRCRQRAYRERQGHIMRRMTPLPLVPPTRHSRSMHPCGRRQQKKKERSVPKRVNDLFHRAGGVQGETCLFCGAELVQLRGRRRGGRQRAYCSGRCRQRAYRERTA
;
A
#
# COMPACT_ATOMS: atom_id res chain seq x y z
N MET A 1 0.71 -28.78 3.79
CA MET A 1 -0.69 -28.32 3.63
C MET A 1 -1.41 -29.09 2.54
N LEU A 2 -0.99 -29.05 1.27
CA LEU A 2 -1.67 -29.82 0.21
C LEU A 2 -1.60 -31.33 0.47
N GLY A 3 -0.43 -31.87 0.82
CA GLY A 3 -0.28 -33.27 1.24
C GLY A 3 -1.13 -33.59 2.49
N ASP A 4 -0.97 -32.81 3.55
CA ASP A 4 -1.65 -33.02 4.85
C ASP A 4 -3.17 -32.76 4.87
N LEU A 5 -3.76 -32.17 3.81
CA LEU A 5 -5.21 -31.95 3.69
C LEU A 5 -5.88 -32.69 2.51
N LEU A 6 -5.13 -32.99 1.45
CA LEU A 6 -5.67 -33.54 0.19
C LEU A 6 -4.87 -34.75 -0.34
N GLY A 7 -3.82 -35.20 0.36
CA GLY A 7 -2.88 -36.22 -0.12
C GLY A 7 -1.92 -35.75 -1.22
N VAL A 8 -2.21 -34.63 -1.89
CA VAL A 8 -1.47 -34.13 -3.06
C VAL A 8 -0.09 -33.57 -2.67
N GLN A 9 0.97 -34.30 -3.02
CA GLN A 9 2.34 -33.82 -2.90
C GLN A 9 2.71 -32.92 -4.08
N VAL A 10 3.24 -31.72 -3.77
CA VAL A 10 3.72 -30.75 -4.77
C VAL A 10 5.06 -30.23 -4.27
N SER A 11 6.11 -30.30 -5.10
CA SER A 11 7.41 -29.74 -4.76
C SER A 11 7.34 -28.22 -4.65
N THR A 12 8.22 -27.64 -3.82
CA THR A 12 8.38 -26.18 -3.70
C THR A 12 8.64 -25.51 -5.04
N GLU A 13 9.42 -26.18 -5.91
CA GLU A 13 9.78 -25.69 -7.23
C GLU A 13 8.61 -25.75 -8.22
N THR A 14 7.82 -26.82 -8.26
CA THR A 14 6.60 -26.89 -9.06
C THR A 14 5.59 -25.83 -8.61
N ALA A 15 5.42 -25.63 -7.30
CA ALA A 15 4.57 -24.57 -6.76
C ALA A 15 5.07 -23.17 -7.11
N ARG A 16 6.40 -22.94 -7.10
CA ARG A 16 7.03 -21.68 -7.52
C ARG A 16 6.75 -21.40 -8.99
N ARG A 17 7.12 -22.33 -9.88
CA ARG A 17 6.96 -22.20 -11.34
C ARG A 17 5.50 -21.95 -11.75
N LEU A 18 4.54 -22.67 -11.18
CA LEU A 18 3.11 -22.47 -11.49
C LEU A 18 2.59 -21.12 -10.97
N THR A 19 3.10 -20.63 -9.83
CA THR A 19 2.75 -19.30 -9.30
C THR A 19 3.32 -18.20 -10.20
N GLU A 20 4.58 -18.31 -10.61
CA GLU A 20 5.24 -17.34 -11.49
C GLU A 20 4.59 -17.30 -12.88
N GLN A 21 4.28 -18.47 -13.46
CA GLN A 21 3.58 -18.59 -14.75
C GLN A 21 2.18 -17.97 -14.72
N MET A 22 1.37 -18.29 -13.70
CA MET A 22 0.04 -17.68 -13.53
C MET A 22 0.13 -16.17 -13.31
N GLY A 23 1.15 -15.72 -12.56
CA GLY A 23 1.43 -14.30 -12.39
C GLY A 23 1.71 -13.60 -13.72
N ALA A 24 2.55 -14.19 -14.59
CA ALA A 24 2.88 -13.63 -15.89
C ALA A 24 1.66 -13.53 -16.82
N TRP A 25 0.83 -14.58 -16.89
CA TRP A 25 -0.44 -14.51 -17.63
C TRP A 25 -1.40 -13.45 -17.08
N MET A 26 -1.41 -13.24 -15.77
CA MET A 26 -2.23 -12.24 -15.11
C MET A 26 -1.71 -10.81 -15.32
N ASP A 27 -0.39 -10.63 -15.41
CA ASP A 27 0.29 -9.36 -15.67
C ASP A 27 0.05 -8.88 -17.12
N VAL A 28 0.17 -9.80 -18.08
CA VAL A 28 -0.22 -9.56 -19.48
C VAL A 28 -1.72 -9.23 -19.58
N ALA A 29 -2.58 -9.93 -18.85
CA ALA A 29 -4.02 -9.63 -18.81
C ALA A 29 -4.37 -8.30 -18.11
N GLN A 30 -3.52 -7.78 -17.21
CA GLN A 30 -3.65 -6.42 -16.65
C GLN A 30 -3.21 -5.38 -17.69
N THR A 31 -2.10 -5.64 -18.38
CA THR A 31 -1.58 -4.79 -19.47
C THR A 31 -2.59 -4.63 -20.60
N GLU A 32 -3.14 -5.73 -21.13
CA GLU A 32 -4.18 -5.70 -22.18
C GLU A 32 -5.43 -4.94 -21.73
N ALA A 33 -5.87 -5.11 -20.47
CA ALA A 33 -7.02 -4.40 -19.93
C ALA A 33 -6.79 -2.89 -19.79
N SER A 34 -5.53 -2.43 -19.72
CA SER A 34 -5.17 -1.01 -19.71
C SER A 34 -4.98 -0.45 -21.12
N LEU A 35 -4.67 -1.26 -22.12
CA LEU A 35 -4.66 -0.85 -23.53
C LEU A 35 -6.08 -0.72 -24.10
N ALA A 36 -7.00 -1.59 -23.67
CA ALA A 36 -8.39 -1.65 -24.13
C ALA A 36 -9.13 -0.29 -24.19
N PRO A 37 -10.08 -0.11 -25.13
CA PRO A 37 -11.01 1.02 -25.08
C PRO A 37 -11.84 0.96 -23.78
N PRO A 38 -12.39 2.10 -23.31
CA PRO A 38 -13.37 2.07 -22.24
C PRO A 38 -14.56 1.20 -22.68
N SER A 39 -14.88 0.13 -21.94
CA SER A 39 -16.11 -0.62 -22.19
C SER A 39 -17.31 0.33 -22.02
N GLU A 40 -18.25 0.31 -22.96
CA GLU A 40 -19.48 1.09 -22.83
C GLU A 40 -20.18 0.78 -21.51
N THR A 41 -20.17 1.76 -20.60
CA THR A 41 -20.88 1.61 -19.34
C THR A 41 -22.37 1.75 -19.62
N ARG A 42 -23.18 0.78 -19.16
CA ARG A 42 -24.62 0.98 -18.96
C ARG A 42 -24.86 2.36 -18.34
N LYS A 43 -25.67 3.18 -19.02
CA LYS A 43 -25.90 4.59 -18.68
C LYS A 43 -26.49 4.75 -17.26
N ASP A 44 -27.10 3.68 -16.76
CA ASP A 44 -27.90 3.58 -15.54
C ASP A 44 -27.08 3.59 -14.23
N VAL A 45 -25.75 3.45 -14.29
CA VAL A 45 -24.88 3.44 -13.08
C VAL A 45 -24.31 4.85 -12.85
N PRO A 46 -24.81 5.62 -11.86
CA PRO A 46 -24.47 7.02 -11.67
C PRO A 46 -22.97 7.25 -11.46
N ALA A 47 -22.52 8.46 -11.82
CA ALA A 47 -21.14 8.90 -11.62
C ALA A 47 -20.79 8.96 -10.12
N PRO A 48 -19.59 8.52 -9.71
CA PRO A 48 -19.14 8.70 -8.32
C PRO A 48 -18.90 10.19 -8.07
N LYS A 49 -19.60 10.77 -7.07
CA LYS A 49 -19.50 12.21 -6.78
C LYS A 49 -18.07 12.65 -6.49
N LEU A 50 -17.34 11.86 -5.70
CA LEU A 50 -16.02 12.20 -5.19
C LEU A 50 -15.10 10.98 -5.26
N ARG A 51 -14.01 11.08 -6.03
CA ARG A 51 -12.91 10.11 -6.02
C ARG A 51 -11.69 10.70 -5.33
N VAL A 52 -10.95 9.86 -4.61
CA VAL A 52 -9.60 10.20 -4.16
C VAL A 52 -8.61 9.29 -4.86
N VAL A 53 -7.52 9.88 -5.34
CA VAL A 53 -6.38 9.20 -5.97
C VAL A 53 -5.13 9.53 -5.16
N SER A 54 -4.24 8.57 -4.99
CA SER A 54 -2.95 8.77 -4.32
C SER A 54 -1.91 7.83 -4.95
N ALA A 55 -0.74 8.36 -5.31
CA ALA A 55 0.34 7.62 -5.98
C ALA A 55 1.65 7.79 -5.18
N ASP A 56 2.43 6.71 -5.10
CA ASP A 56 3.64 6.59 -4.26
C ASP A 56 4.55 5.44 -4.73
N GLY A 57 5.83 5.50 -4.40
CA GLY A 57 6.88 4.55 -4.78
C GLY A 57 7.42 3.72 -3.59
N ALA A 58 7.37 2.40 -3.71
CA ALA A 58 7.91 1.48 -2.71
C ALA A 58 9.22 0.81 -3.17
N MET A 59 10.33 1.18 -2.53
CA MET A 59 11.62 0.53 -2.76
C MET A 59 11.63 -0.94 -2.28
N ILE A 60 11.95 -1.85 -3.20
CA ILE A 60 12.22 -3.28 -2.97
C ILE A 60 13.67 -3.62 -3.35
N SER A 61 14.19 -4.73 -2.83
CA SER A 61 15.53 -5.23 -3.20
C SER A 61 15.42 -6.37 -4.21
N LEU A 62 16.19 -6.26 -5.29
CA LEU A 62 16.44 -7.36 -6.22
C LEU A 62 17.61 -8.23 -5.72
N VAL A 63 17.94 -9.25 -6.50
CA VAL A 63 19.24 -9.93 -6.44
C VAL A 63 20.40 -8.94 -6.66
N HIS A 64 21.63 -9.35 -6.33
CA HIS A 64 22.85 -8.54 -6.45
C HIS A 64 22.80 -7.18 -5.73
N LYS A 65 22.01 -7.08 -4.65
CA LYS A 65 21.83 -5.88 -3.79
C LYS A 65 21.25 -4.64 -4.50
N GLN A 66 20.75 -4.76 -5.72
CA GLN A 66 20.10 -3.65 -6.41
C GLN A 66 18.79 -3.26 -5.71
N TRP A 67 18.45 -1.97 -5.75
CA TRP A 67 17.20 -1.42 -5.23
C TRP A 67 16.39 -0.84 -6.38
N VAL A 68 15.09 -1.15 -6.42
CA VAL A 68 14.18 -0.63 -7.44
C VAL A 68 12.84 -0.21 -6.84
N GLU A 69 12.21 0.76 -7.48
CA GLU A 69 10.96 1.38 -7.06
C GLU A 69 9.76 0.67 -7.74
N VAL A 70 8.93 0.00 -6.95
CA VAL A 70 7.60 -0.40 -7.40
C VAL A 70 6.67 0.80 -7.25
N ARG A 71 6.04 1.24 -8.34
CA ARG A 71 5.05 2.32 -8.29
C ARG A 71 3.68 1.75 -7.96
N THR A 72 2.92 2.47 -7.14
CA THR A 72 1.57 2.10 -6.74
C THR A 72 0.64 3.30 -6.85
N VAL A 73 -0.57 3.07 -7.35
CA VAL A 73 -1.71 3.98 -7.20
C VAL A 73 -2.76 3.32 -6.32
N ALA A 74 -3.34 4.10 -5.41
CA ALA A 74 -4.52 3.77 -4.63
C ALA A 74 -5.67 4.70 -5.03
N ILE A 75 -6.87 4.14 -5.15
CA ILE A 75 -8.09 4.85 -5.56
C ILE A 75 -9.20 4.50 -4.57
N GLY A 76 -9.95 5.51 -4.10
CA GLY A 76 -11.03 5.33 -3.13
C GLY A 76 -12.15 6.35 -3.21
N GLU A 77 -12.95 6.41 -2.15
CA GLU A 77 -14.10 7.31 -1.96
C GLU A 77 -13.93 8.03 -0.62
N SER A 78 -14.03 9.37 -0.61
CA SER A 78 -13.98 10.13 0.65
C SER A 78 -15.28 9.95 1.41
N VAL A 79 -15.18 9.57 2.68
CA VAL A 79 -16.31 9.35 3.58
C VAL A 79 -16.03 10.08 4.89
N SER A 80 -16.85 11.11 5.18
CA SER A 80 -16.86 11.74 6.50
C SER A 80 -17.46 10.79 7.53
N LYS A 81 -16.76 10.57 8.64
CA LYS A 81 -17.20 9.73 9.77
C LYS A 81 -16.97 10.47 11.09
N PRO A 82 -17.80 10.28 12.12
CA PRO A 82 -17.50 10.81 13.45
C PRO A 82 -16.31 10.07 14.05
N ASP A 83 -15.28 10.78 14.51
CA ASP A 83 -14.19 10.18 15.30
C ASP A 83 -14.76 9.69 16.66
N PRO A 84 -14.68 8.37 16.97
CA PRO A 84 -15.18 7.84 18.23
C PRO A 84 -14.29 8.19 19.44
N ASN A 85 -13.08 8.74 19.22
CA ASN A 85 -12.11 9.02 20.27
C ASN A 85 -12.19 10.45 20.82
N ARG A 86 -12.66 11.42 20.03
CA ARG A 86 -12.89 12.81 20.46
C ARG A 86 -14.27 13.03 21.07
N LYS A 87 -14.31 13.96 22.03
CA LYS A 87 -15.52 14.51 22.62
C LYS A 87 -15.38 16.04 22.72
N PRO A 88 -16.27 16.85 22.13
CA PRO A 88 -17.34 16.44 21.20
C PRO A 88 -16.80 15.68 19.97
N ALA A 89 -17.64 14.85 19.35
CA ALA A 89 -17.24 14.03 18.22
C ALA A 89 -16.98 14.93 17.00
N THR A 90 -15.72 15.09 16.61
CA THR A 90 -15.36 15.80 15.37
C THR A 90 -15.50 14.86 14.20
N GLN A 91 -15.99 15.36 13.06
CA GLN A 91 -15.91 14.61 11.81
C GLN A 91 -14.44 14.47 11.38
N GLU A 92 -14.04 13.25 11.04
CA GLU A 92 -12.79 12.92 10.39
C GLU A 92 -13.06 12.31 9.02
N ILE A 93 -12.13 12.56 8.09
CA ILE A 93 -12.28 12.24 6.67
C ILE A 93 -11.51 10.97 6.40
N HIS A 94 -12.23 9.89 6.12
CA HIS A 94 -11.66 8.59 5.78
C HIS A 94 -11.75 8.35 4.27
N VAL A 95 -10.99 7.37 3.78
CA VAL A 95 -11.08 6.93 2.39
C VAL A 95 -11.42 5.44 2.35
N ASP A 96 -12.63 5.14 1.91
CA ASP A 96 -13.21 3.81 1.85
C ASP A 96 -13.17 3.25 0.41
N HIS A 97 -13.65 2.00 0.26
CA HIS A 97 -13.74 1.30 -1.02
C HIS A 97 -12.44 1.36 -1.82
N LEU A 98 -11.31 1.07 -1.16
CA LEU A 98 -9.99 1.17 -1.77
C LEU A 98 -9.77 0.10 -2.86
N SER A 99 -9.04 0.49 -3.91
CA SER A 99 -8.40 -0.45 -4.83
C SER A 99 -7.05 0.09 -5.27
N TYR A 100 -6.22 -0.80 -5.82
CA TYR A 100 -4.80 -0.59 -6.00
C TYR A 100 -4.33 -1.11 -7.36
N PHE A 101 -3.33 -0.44 -7.93
CA PHE A 101 -2.52 -1.01 -9.00
C PHE A 101 -1.04 -0.73 -8.71
N SER A 102 -0.27 -1.79 -8.49
CA SER A 102 1.18 -1.76 -8.29
C SER A 102 1.91 -2.43 -9.46
N HIS A 103 2.99 -1.82 -9.97
CA HIS A 103 3.81 -2.37 -11.05
C HIS A 103 5.26 -1.82 -11.00
N LEU A 104 6.25 -2.65 -11.32
CA LEU A 104 7.66 -2.27 -11.49
C LEU A 104 7.89 -1.80 -12.93
N SER A 105 7.85 -0.48 -13.14
CA SER A 105 8.19 0.17 -14.40
C SER A 105 8.55 1.65 -14.19
N GLY A 106 9.11 2.28 -15.21
CA GLY A 106 9.28 3.74 -15.24
C GLY A 106 7.94 4.48 -15.17
N ALA A 107 7.98 5.76 -14.78
CA ALA A 107 6.78 6.55 -14.47
C ALA A 107 5.79 6.66 -15.64
N ALA A 108 6.26 6.90 -16.87
CA ALA A 108 5.39 6.99 -18.05
C ALA A 108 4.66 5.66 -18.33
N THR A 109 5.39 4.55 -18.34
CA THR A 109 4.85 3.20 -18.51
C THR A 109 3.87 2.84 -17.39
N PHE A 110 4.21 3.15 -16.13
CA PHE A 110 3.30 2.95 -15.00
C PHE A 110 2.00 3.75 -15.16
N THR A 111 2.12 5.02 -15.58
CA THR A 111 0.97 5.90 -15.82
C THR A 111 0.07 5.33 -16.91
N ALA A 112 0.62 4.78 -18.00
CA ALA A 112 -0.16 4.09 -19.03
C ALA A 112 -0.80 2.79 -18.53
N LEU A 113 -0.05 1.96 -17.77
CA LEU A 113 -0.53 0.68 -17.25
C LEU A 113 -1.59 0.82 -16.14
N ALA A 114 -1.65 1.96 -15.44
CA ALA A 114 -2.72 2.23 -14.48
C ALA A 114 -4.10 2.48 -15.14
N LYS A 115 -4.16 2.71 -16.46
CA LYS A 115 -5.37 3.13 -17.20
C LYS A 115 -6.57 2.24 -16.94
N GLY A 116 -6.41 0.92 -17.00
CA GLY A 116 -7.51 -0.03 -16.80
C GLY A 116 -8.14 0.04 -15.40
N GLU A 117 -7.35 0.34 -14.36
CA GLU A 117 -7.86 0.49 -13.00
C GLU A 117 -8.48 1.89 -12.79
N MET A 118 -7.89 2.95 -13.35
CA MET A 118 -8.47 4.31 -13.37
C MET A 118 -9.82 4.34 -14.11
N GLN A 119 -9.93 3.62 -15.23
CA GLN A 119 -11.19 3.41 -15.97
C GLN A 119 -12.19 2.59 -15.16
N ARG A 120 -11.78 1.44 -14.58
CA ARG A 120 -12.66 0.59 -13.76
C ARG A 120 -13.25 1.33 -12.57
N ARG A 121 -12.48 2.23 -11.96
CA ARG A 121 -12.93 3.09 -10.85
C ARG A 121 -13.73 4.32 -11.29
N LYS A 122 -13.96 4.51 -12.59
CA LYS A 122 -14.65 5.66 -13.19
C LYS A 122 -14.04 7.01 -12.75
N VAL A 123 -12.70 7.11 -12.68
CA VAL A 123 -12.04 8.35 -12.23
C VAL A 123 -12.26 9.51 -13.21
N ALA A 124 -12.29 9.22 -14.51
CA ALA A 124 -12.60 10.23 -15.54
C ALA A 124 -14.04 10.77 -15.42
N GLN A 125 -15.00 9.93 -15.04
CA GLN A 125 -16.41 10.31 -14.94
C GLN A 125 -16.81 10.86 -13.56
N ALA A 126 -15.89 10.93 -12.60
CA ALA A 126 -16.21 11.42 -11.25
C ALA A 126 -16.49 12.94 -11.25
N THR A 127 -17.48 13.41 -10.48
CA THR A 127 -17.83 14.84 -10.46
C THR A 127 -16.67 15.69 -9.93
N GLN A 128 -15.99 15.22 -8.88
CA GLN A 128 -14.77 15.83 -8.35
C GLN A 128 -13.73 14.77 -8.02
N VAL A 129 -12.45 15.14 -8.15
CA VAL A 129 -11.30 14.30 -7.80
C VAL A 129 -10.30 15.11 -6.98
N CYS A 130 -9.70 14.52 -5.95
CA CYS A 130 -8.45 15.03 -5.38
C CYS A 130 -7.31 14.02 -5.54
N ALA A 131 -6.10 14.55 -5.64
CA ALA A 131 -4.85 13.82 -5.73
C ALA A 131 -3.99 14.15 -4.52
N VAL A 132 -3.88 13.22 -3.56
CA VAL A 132 -3.05 13.39 -2.35
C VAL A 132 -1.73 12.68 -2.55
N THR A 133 -0.62 13.41 -2.53
CA THR A 133 0.72 12.89 -2.89
C THR A 133 1.82 13.52 -2.05
N ASP A 134 2.98 12.87 -2.02
CA ASP A 134 4.26 13.40 -1.56
C ASP A 134 4.77 14.63 -2.36
N GLY A 135 4.08 15.04 -3.44
CA GLY A 135 4.53 16.14 -4.28
C GLY A 135 5.77 15.82 -5.11
N ALA A 136 6.13 14.54 -5.31
CA ALA A 136 7.11 14.13 -6.31
C ALA A 136 6.58 14.39 -7.73
N GLU A 137 7.47 14.77 -8.63
CA GLU A 137 7.05 15.32 -9.94
C GLU A 137 6.36 14.26 -10.82
N TRP A 138 6.70 12.98 -10.67
CA TRP A 138 6.00 11.90 -11.37
C TRP A 138 4.59 11.64 -10.82
N CYS A 139 4.36 11.82 -9.51
CA CYS A 139 3.04 11.74 -8.89
C CYS A 139 2.14 12.90 -9.37
N GLN A 140 2.73 14.08 -9.53
CA GLN A 140 2.05 15.27 -10.08
C GLN A 140 1.69 15.09 -11.57
N ALA A 141 2.60 14.53 -12.38
CA ALA A 141 2.34 14.20 -13.79
C ALA A 141 1.31 13.05 -13.95
N PHE A 142 1.30 12.08 -13.03
CA PHE A 142 0.28 11.02 -12.99
C PHE A 142 -1.12 11.60 -12.75
N ALA A 143 -1.27 12.52 -11.79
CA ALA A 143 -2.53 13.19 -11.52
C ALA A 143 -3.02 13.98 -12.75
N GLU A 144 -2.14 14.81 -13.32
CA GLU A 144 -2.41 15.60 -14.53
C GLU A 144 -2.90 14.74 -15.69
N ARG A 145 -2.25 13.60 -15.96
CA ARG A 145 -2.58 12.72 -17.08
C ARG A 145 -4.00 12.15 -17.03
N TYR A 146 -4.60 12.05 -15.83
CA TYR A 146 -5.93 11.49 -15.64
C TYR A 146 -7.01 12.54 -15.31
N ARG A 147 -6.64 13.60 -14.59
CA ARG A 147 -7.53 14.69 -14.16
C ARG A 147 -6.70 15.98 -13.96
N PRO A 148 -6.52 16.80 -15.01
CA PRO A 148 -5.92 18.14 -14.88
C PRO A 148 -6.64 19.03 -13.86
N ASP A 149 -7.95 18.83 -13.74
CA ASP A 149 -8.87 19.51 -12.83
C ASP A 149 -8.89 18.95 -11.40
N ALA A 150 -8.04 17.96 -11.07
CA ALA A 150 -8.02 17.39 -9.73
C ALA A 150 -7.50 18.40 -8.69
N VAL A 151 -8.14 18.42 -7.52
CA VAL A 151 -7.64 19.15 -6.34
C VAL A 151 -6.34 18.48 -5.87
N ARG A 152 -5.20 19.08 -6.19
CA ARG A 152 -3.87 18.59 -5.81
C ARG A 152 -3.58 18.96 -4.36
N ILE A 153 -3.25 17.96 -3.54
CA ILE A 153 -2.99 18.09 -2.11
C ILE A 153 -1.62 17.50 -1.79
N LEU A 154 -0.76 18.28 -1.16
CA LEU A 154 0.50 17.82 -0.60
C LEU A 154 0.20 17.02 0.68
N ASP A 155 0.85 15.88 0.84
CA ASP A 155 0.65 15.03 2.02
C ASP A 155 1.06 15.75 3.31
N PHE A 156 0.16 15.85 4.29
CA PHE A 156 0.41 16.63 5.50
C PHE A 156 1.59 16.12 6.36
N PRO A 157 1.76 14.80 6.59
CA PRO A 157 3.01 14.25 7.13
C PRO A 157 4.27 14.66 6.37
N HIS A 158 4.28 14.63 5.04
CA HIS A 158 5.47 15.00 4.27
C HIS A 158 5.75 16.51 4.31
N ALA A 159 4.71 17.34 4.28
CA ALA A 159 4.84 18.77 4.58
C ALA A 159 5.39 19.01 6.01
N ALA A 160 5.05 18.13 6.96
CA ALA A 160 5.56 18.20 8.33
C ALA A 160 7.04 17.77 8.45
N GLU A 161 7.51 16.82 7.63
CA GLU A 161 8.93 16.46 7.52
C GLU A 161 9.77 17.66 7.06
N HIS A 162 9.32 18.37 6.02
CA HIS A 162 9.97 19.61 5.56
C HIS A 162 9.97 20.73 6.61
N VAL A 163 8.91 20.85 7.41
CA VAL A 163 8.86 21.80 8.53
C VAL A 163 9.77 21.36 9.69
N SER A 164 9.93 20.07 9.96
CA SER A 164 10.86 19.56 10.97
C SER A 164 12.30 19.87 10.58
N ALA A 165 12.70 19.47 9.37
CA ALA A 165 14.06 19.66 8.87
C ALA A 165 14.46 21.15 8.78
N LEU A 166 13.51 22.05 8.45
CA LEU A 166 13.71 23.51 8.55
C LEU A 166 14.08 23.94 9.98
N LEU A 167 13.30 23.51 10.98
CA LEU A 167 13.50 23.90 12.37
C LEU A 167 14.76 23.25 12.98
N GLU A 168 15.09 22.03 12.54
CA GLU A 168 16.34 21.35 12.86
C GLU A 168 17.55 22.12 12.30
N GLY A 169 17.50 22.55 11.03
CA GLY A 169 18.53 23.41 10.44
C GLY A 169 18.67 24.75 11.15
N CYS A 170 17.55 25.40 11.51
CA CYS A 170 17.54 26.61 12.34
C CYS A 170 18.24 26.40 13.70
N THR A 171 17.99 25.24 14.32
CA THR A 171 18.61 24.89 15.62
C THR A 171 20.11 24.62 15.48
N GLN A 172 20.53 23.95 14.40
CA GLN A 172 21.94 23.72 14.06
C GLN A 172 22.68 25.03 13.76
N ALA A 173 21.99 26.02 13.20
CA ALA A 173 22.47 27.39 13.02
C ALA A 173 22.48 28.24 14.31
N GLY A 174 22.24 27.63 15.47
CA GLY A 174 22.31 28.28 16.79
C GLY A 174 21.01 28.94 17.28
N ILE A 175 19.94 28.97 16.47
CA ILE A 175 18.67 29.59 16.87
C ILE A 175 18.03 28.78 18.00
N GLN A 176 17.80 29.43 19.14
CA GLN A 176 17.11 28.82 20.28
C GLN A 176 15.60 28.76 20.03
N LEU A 177 15.12 27.63 19.54
CA LEU A 177 13.69 27.38 19.29
C LEU A 177 13.03 26.72 20.51
N PRO A 178 11.82 27.17 20.93
CA PRO A 178 11.06 26.50 22.00
C PRO A 178 10.67 25.06 21.64
N ASP A 179 10.68 24.13 22.60
CA ASP A 179 10.31 22.70 22.48
C ASP A 179 9.03 22.43 21.67
N GLN A 180 8.07 23.35 21.72
CA GLN A 180 6.75 23.21 21.08
C GLN A 180 6.67 23.87 19.69
N MET A 181 7.77 24.40 19.14
CA MET A 181 7.77 25.15 17.88
C MET A 181 7.22 24.31 16.72
N LEU A 182 7.71 23.07 16.53
CA LEU A 182 7.19 22.16 15.50
C LEU A 182 5.68 21.94 15.67
N SER A 183 5.22 21.56 16.85
CA SER A 183 3.79 21.36 17.15
C SER A 183 2.94 22.61 16.88
N ARG A 184 3.45 23.81 17.16
CA ARG A 184 2.80 25.09 16.83
C ARG A 184 2.75 25.34 15.33
N CYS A 185 3.87 25.15 14.61
CA CYS A 185 3.96 25.28 13.16
C CYS A 185 2.99 24.31 12.45
N LEU A 186 2.95 23.04 12.85
CA LEU A 186 2.04 22.04 12.28
C LEU A 186 0.57 22.32 12.61
N HIS A 187 0.27 22.82 13.81
CA HIS A 187 -1.08 23.27 14.14
C HIS A 187 -1.52 24.46 13.27
N VAL A 188 -0.66 25.47 13.11
CA VAL A 188 -0.91 26.63 12.24
C VAL A 188 -1.10 26.18 10.79
N LEU A 189 -0.23 25.32 10.26
CA LEU A 189 -0.35 24.78 8.90
C LEU A 189 -1.70 24.05 8.69
N LYS A 190 -2.10 23.20 9.64
CA LYS A 190 -3.33 22.39 9.56
C LYS A 190 -4.64 23.18 9.72
N HIS A 191 -4.60 24.33 10.41
CA HIS A 191 -5.79 25.08 10.81
C HIS A 191 -5.86 26.52 10.27
N ARG A 192 -4.76 27.06 9.71
CA ARG A 192 -4.67 28.41 9.12
C ARG A 192 -3.93 28.43 7.77
N GLY A 193 -3.57 27.27 7.23
CA GLY A 193 -2.85 27.15 5.97
C GLY A 193 -1.36 27.53 6.06
N PRO A 194 -0.65 27.58 4.92
CA PRO A 194 0.81 27.72 4.88
C PRO A 194 1.28 29.16 5.07
N ARG A 195 0.46 30.15 4.68
CA ARG A 195 0.84 31.58 4.61
C ARG A 195 1.44 32.15 5.90
N PRO A 196 0.95 31.85 7.12
CA PRO A 196 1.58 32.37 8.35
C PRO A 196 2.99 31.81 8.58
N LEU A 197 3.22 30.54 8.23
CA LEU A 197 4.51 29.86 8.35
C LEU A 197 5.50 30.38 7.28
N LEU A 198 5.05 30.53 6.04
CA LEU A 198 5.86 31.11 4.96
C LEU A 198 6.22 32.58 5.24
N ARG A 199 5.31 33.38 5.85
CA ARG A 199 5.66 34.74 6.30
C ARG A 199 6.70 34.74 7.43
N MET A 200 6.60 33.85 8.42
CA MET A 200 7.65 33.71 9.44
C MET A 200 9.01 33.39 8.81
N ALA A 201 9.05 32.50 7.81
CA ALA A 201 10.27 32.15 7.10
C ALA A 201 10.90 33.31 6.30
N ASN A 202 10.10 34.28 5.85
CA ASN A 202 10.60 35.47 5.16
C ASN A 202 11.31 36.47 6.10
N HIS A 203 11.31 36.22 7.42
CA HIS A 203 12.10 36.98 8.40
C HIS A 203 13.40 36.27 8.82
N LEU A 204 13.76 35.16 8.18
CA LEU A 204 15.08 34.54 8.34
C LEU A 204 16.13 35.35 7.55
N GLY A 205 17.23 35.72 8.22
CA GLY A 205 18.33 36.46 7.59
C GLY A 205 19.07 35.64 6.53
N SER A 206 19.78 36.34 5.63
CA SER A 206 20.61 35.77 4.55
C SER A 206 21.48 34.60 5.02
N ASP A 207 22.13 34.79 6.16
CA ASP A 207 23.18 33.91 6.68
C ASP A 207 22.60 32.60 7.22
N LEU A 208 21.30 32.60 7.54
CA LEU A 208 20.51 31.42 7.87
C LEU A 208 20.01 30.72 6.61
N LEU A 209 19.62 31.46 5.57
CA LEU A 209 19.20 30.87 4.29
C LEU A 209 20.36 30.15 3.59
N GLN A 210 21.61 30.59 3.78
CA GLN A 210 22.80 29.89 3.31
C GLN A 210 23.13 28.61 4.12
N GLN A 211 22.47 28.34 5.24
CA GLN A 211 22.67 27.10 5.99
C GLN A 211 22.04 25.91 5.26
N LYS A 212 22.78 24.80 5.23
CA LYS A 212 22.42 23.61 4.46
C LYS A 212 21.01 23.11 4.80
N GLY A 213 20.17 22.96 3.77
CA GLY A 213 18.80 22.48 3.88
C GLY A 213 17.74 23.56 4.17
N ILE A 214 18.08 24.72 4.76
CA ILE A 214 17.07 25.72 5.13
C ILE A 214 16.37 26.28 3.88
N GLN A 215 17.14 26.82 2.92
CA GLN A 215 16.57 27.32 1.67
C GLN A 215 15.88 26.21 0.85
N GLU A 216 16.42 24.99 0.85
CA GLU A 216 15.86 23.84 0.13
C GLU A 216 14.44 23.48 0.62
N HIS A 217 14.27 23.34 1.95
CA HIS A 217 12.96 23.03 2.51
C HIS A 217 11.99 24.22 2.38
N LEU A 218 12.47 25.47 2.43
CA LEU A 218 11.63 26.65 2.16
C LEU A 218 11.13 26.71 0.74
N ASP A 219 12.00 26.54 -0.26
CA ASP A 219 11.59 26.65 -1.66
C ASP A 219 10.75 25.46 -2.10
N TYR A 220 10.98 24.27 -1.52
CA TYR A 220 10.07 23.14 -1.63
C TYR A 220 8.65 23.49 -1.15
N LEU A 221 8.53 24.15 0.01
CA LEU A 221 7.25 24.56 0.62
C LEU A 221 6.61 25.73 -0.15
N ARG A 222 7.39 26.73 -0.58
CA ARG A 222 6.94 27.87 -1.40
C ARG A 222 6.38 27.40 -2.75
N LYS A 223 7.12 26.53 -3.48
CA LYS A 223 6.68 25.88 -4.74
C LYS A 223 5.34 25.13 -4.58
N ARG A 224 4.95 24.78 -3.35
CA ARG A 224 3.76 23.97 -3.02
C ARG A 224 2.73 24.71 -2.15
N GLU A 225 2.78 26.05 -2.03
CA GLU A 225 1.75 26.79 -1.28
C GLU A 225 0.30 26.44 -1.72
N PRO A 226 -0.03 26.35 -3.02
CA PRO A 226 -1.40 26.01 -3.46
C PRO A 226 -1.83 24.59 -3.05
N LEU A 227 -0.87 23.68 -2.86
CA LEU A 227 -1.11 22.29 -2.48
C LEU A 227 -1.23 22.09 -0.95
N MET A 228 -1.09 23.16 -0.15
CA MET A 228 -1.11 23.12 1.32
C MET A 228 -2.31 23.84 1.96
N GLN A 229 -3.39 24.10 1.21
CA GLN A 229 -4.59 24.80 1.70
C GLN A 229 -5.49 23.89 2.58
N TYR A 230 -4.88 23.27 3.60
CA TYR A 230 -5.48 22.25 4.46
C TYR A 230 -6.79 22.62 5.17
N PRO A 231 -7.06 23.89 5.57
CA PRO A 231 -8.38 24.27 6.09
C PRO A 231 -9.46 24.07 5.03
N THR A 232 -9.30 24.72 3.87
CA THR A 232 -10.20 24.64 2.71
C THR A 232 -10.40 23.20 2.23
N PHE A 233 -9.32 22.39 2.17
CA PHE A 233 -9.43 20.99 1.78
C PHE A 233 -10.32 20.20 2.75
N ARG A 234 -10.17 20.40 4.06
CA ARG A 234 -10.96 19.69 5.07
C ARG A 234 -12.41 20.18 5.15
N GLU A 235 -12.66 21.46 4.89
CA GLU A 235 -14.01 22.04 4.77
C GLU A 235 -14.78 21.40 3.60
N HIS A 236 -14.10 21.12 2.47
CA HIS A 236 -14.66 20.44 1.31
C HIS A 236 -14.67 18.90 1.42
N GLY A 237 -14.34 18.33 2.59
CA GLY A 237 -14.38 16.88 2.81
C GLY A 237 -13.24 16.10 2.13
N TRP A 238 -12.13 16.75 1.78
CA TRP A 238 -10.95 16.09 1.21
C TRP A 238 -9.99 15.57 2.29
N PRO A 239 -9.43 14.34 2.13
CA PRO A 239 -8.36 13.86 2.98
C PRO A 239 -7.08 14.66 2.73
N ILE A 240 -6.33 14.94 3.80
CA ILE A 240 -5.04 15.65 3.76
C ILE A 240 -3.84 14.71 3.97
N GLY A 241 -4.05 13.40 3.80
CA GLY A 241 -3.09 12.34 4.12
C GLY A 241 -3.02 11.26 3.04
N SER A 242 -1.80 10.91 2.62
CA SER A 242 -1.46 9.87 1.64
C SER A 242 -1.66 8.44 2.16
N GLY A 243 -2.02 8.28 3.45
CA GLY A 243 -2.01 7.00 4.17
C GLY A 243 -2.77 5.84 3.52
N MET A 244 -3.64 6.09 2.54
CA MET A 244 -4.22 5.04 1.68
C MET A 244 -3.20 4.37 0.76
N VAL A 245 -2.27 5.12 0.14
CA VAL A 245 -1.24 4.57 -0.76
C VAL A 245 -0.04 4.07 0.03
N GLU A 246 0.29 4.69 1.17
CA GLU A 246 1.27 4.13 2.11
C GLU A 246 0.78 2.76 2.64
N SER A 247 -0.53 2.65 2.91
CA SER A 247 -1.19 1.38 3.25
C SER A 247 -1.28 0.42 2.07
N ALA A 248 -1.50 0.89 0.83
CA ALA A 248 -1.42 0.07 -0.40
C ALA A 248 -0.02 -0.50 -0.59
N ASN A 249 1.03 0.31 -0.42
CA ASN A 249 2.42 -0.11 -0.50
C ASN A 249 2.76 -1.11 0.60
N LYS A 250 2.29 -0.91 1.85
CA LYS A 250 2.40 -1.91 2.93
C LYS A 250 1.69 -3.23 2.58
N LEU A 251 0.47 -3.16 2.03
CA LEU A 251 -0.40 -4.30 1.78
C LEU A 251 -0.02 -5.08 0.51
N VAL A 252 0.01 -4.44 -0.65
CA VAL A 252 0.23 -5.06 -1.96
C VAL A 252 1.69 -5.48 -2.10
N VAL A 253 2.59 -4.49 -2.04
CA VAL A 253 4.03 -4.62 -2.34
C VAL A 253 4.79 -5.24 -1.16
N GLN A 254 4.88 -4.52 -0.03
CA GLN A 254 5.82 -4.84 1.03
C GLN A 254 5.52 -6.18 1.70
N ALA A 255 4.24 -6.51 1.95
CA ALA A 255 3.84 -7.77 2.59
C ALA A 255 4.34 -9.05 1.90
N ARG A 256 4.72 -8.99 0.61
CA ARG A 256 5.30 -10.13 -0.12
C ARG A 256 6.71 -9.88 -0.64
N LEU A 257 7.04 -8.64 -1.05
CA LEU A 257 8.28 -8.30 -1.72
C LEU A 257 9.36 -7.70 -0.79
N LYS A 258 9.00 -7.22 0.42
CA LYS A 258 9.92 -6.54 1.35
C LYS A 258 10.01 -7.29 2.68
N GLY A 259 11.19 -7.82 2.99
CA GLY A 259 11.42 -8.57 4.23
C GLY A 259 12.88 -9.02 4.38
N SER A 260 13.25 -9.47 5.57
CA SER A 260 14.61 -9.96 5.85
C SER A 260 14.99 -11.12 4.91
N GLY A 261 16.05 -10.95 4.13
CA GLY A 261 16.52 -11.92 3.14
C GLY A 261 15.65 -12.05 1.88
N MET A 262 14.71 -11.13 1.64
CA MET A 262 13.92 -11.13 0.40
C MET A 262 14.64 -10.34 -0.69
N HIS A 263 15.16 -11.06 -1.68
CA HIS A 263 15.74 -10.55 -2.90
C HIS A 263 15.01 -11.20 -4.09
N TRP A 264 14.72 -10.42 -5.13
CA TRP A 264 13.91 -10.86 -6.27
C TRP A 264 14.68 -10.83 -7.59
N GLN A 265 14.42 -11.80 -8.46
CA GLN A 265 14.72 -11.62 -9.88
C GLN A 265 13.74 -10.61 -10.48
N ARG A 266 14.23 -9.71 -11.32
CA ARG A 266 13.47 -8.56 -11.83
C ARG A 266 12.16 -8.98 -12.49
N ASP A 267 12.25 -10.00 -13.34
CA ASP A 267 11.15 -10.47 -14.17
C ASP A 267 10.06 -11.21 -13.37
N HIS A 268 10.36 -11.58 -12.12
CA HIS A 268 9.42 -12.25 -11.21
C HIS A 268 8.65 -11.23 -10.35
N VAL A 269 9.03 -9.94 -10.38
CA VAL A 269 8.36 -8.89 -9.60
C VAL A 269 6.96 -8.60 -10.13
N ASN A 270 6.80 -8.32 -11.43
CA ASN A 270 5.49 -7.99 -12.01
C ASN A 270 4.51 -9.16 -12.01
N PRO A 271 4.90 -10.40 -12.35
CA PRO A 271 4.09 -11.59 -12.09
C PRO A 271 3.59 -11.71 -10.64
N MET A 272 4.45 -11.41 -9.65
CA MET A 272 4.04 -11.42 -8.24
C MET A 272 3.10 -10.25 -7.93
N LEU A 273 3.37 -9.04 -8.43
CA LEU A 273 2.52 -7.87 -8.25
C LEU A 273 1.14 -8.06 -8.89
N ALA A 274 1.03 -8.66 -10.06
CA ALA A 274 -0.25 -8.96 -10.70
C ALA A 274 -1.14 -9.84 -9.81
N LEU A 275 -0.57 -10.88 -9.18
CA LEU A 275 -1.26 -11.71 -8.19
C LEU A 275 -1.62 -10.91 -6.91
N ARG A 276 -0.73 -10.03 -6.43
CA ARG A 276 -1.02 -9.15 -5.28
C ARG A 276 -2.14 -8.16 -5.58
N ASN A 277 -2.14 -7.53 -6.75
CA ASN A 277 -3.21 -6.65 -7.25
C ASN A 277 -4.55 -7.40 -7.26
N ALA A 278 -4.59 -8.62 -7.82
CA ALA A 278 -5.83 -9.41 -7.88
C ALA A 278 -6.36 -9.81 -6.49
N VAL A 279 -5.49 -10.22 -5.55
CA VAL A 279 -5.89 -10.56 -4.17
C VAL A 279 -6.32 -9.34 -3.37
N CYS A 280 -5.53 -8.25 -3.41
CA CYS A 280 -5.78 -7.06 -2.59
C CYS A 280 -6.94 -6.18 -3.10
N ASN A 281 -7.40 -6.41 -4.34
CA ASN A 281 -8.62 -5.81 -4.91
C ASN A 281 -9.85 -6.73 -4.83
N GLU A 282 -9.77 -7.88 -4.17
CA GLU A 282 -10.84 -8.89 -4.09
C GLU A 282 -11.31 -9.42 -5.46
N ARG A 283 -10.44 -9.35 -6.48
CA ARG A 283 -10.72 -9.69 -7.90
C ARG A 283 -10.03 -10.97 -8.37
N TRP A 284 -9.67 -11.85 -7.44
CA TRP A 284 -8.91 -13.09 -7.73
C TRP A 284 -9.55 -13.93 -8.84
N GLN A 285 -10.85 -14.23 -8.74
CA GLN A 285 -11.58 -15.08 -9.69
C GLN A 285 -11.70 -14.41 -11.08
N GLU A 286 -11.91 -13.10 -11.14
CA GLU A 286 -11.97 -12.34 -12.39
C GLU A 286 -10.63 -12.40 -13.12
N MET A 287 -9.54 -12.08 -12.40
CA MET A 287 -8.20 -12.01 -12.97
C MET A 287 -7.63 -13.39 -13.29
N TRP A 288 -7.92 -14.41 -12.49
CA TRP A 288 -7.58 -15.80 -12.76
C TRP A 288 -8.25 -16.32 -14.04
N ARG A 289 -9.54 -16.02 -14.25
CA ARG A 289 -10.24 -16.37 -15.50
C ARG A 289 -9.63 -15.67 -16.71
N LYS A 290 -9.28 -14.39 -16.59
CA LYS A 290 -8.59 -13.63 -17.65
C LYS A 290 -7.21 -14.24 -17.98
N ALA A 291 -6.41 -14.55 -16.96
CA ALA A 291 -5.11 -15.20 -17.10
C ALA A 291 -5.22 -16.57 -17.80
N LEU A 292 -6.16 -17.42 -17.39
CA LEU A 292 -6.42 -18.71 -18.06
C LEU A 292 -6.89 -18.53 -19.52
N THR A 293 -7.75 -17.54 -19.80
CA THR A 293 -8.17 -17.24 -21.18
C THR A 293 -6.98 -16.81 -22.04
N LYS A 294 -6.04 -16.03 -21.49
CA LYS A 294 -4.80 -15.65 -22.19
C LYS A 294 -3.88 -16.86 -22.40
N ALA A 295 -3.72 -17.70 -21.39
CA ALA A 295 -2.93 -18.93 -21.48
C ALA A 295 -3.44 -19.88 -22.58
N LEU A 296 -4.75 -20.11 -22.64
CA LEU A 296 -5.39 -20.94 -23.67
C LEU A 296 -5.23 -20.34 -25.08
N LYS A 297 -5.40 -19.02 -25.23
CA LYS A 297 -5.15 -18.34 -26.51
C LYS A 297 -3.68 -18.44 -26.96
N GLN A 298 -2.73 -18.28 -26.05
CA GLN A 298 -1.30 -18.45 -26.36
C GLN A 298 -1.00 -19.90 -26.77
N ALA A 299 -1.52 -20.89 -26.04
CA ALA A 299 -1.33 -22.30 -26.34
C ALA A 299 -1.99 -22.74 -27.66
N TYR A 300 -3.08 -22.08 -28.08
CA TYR A 300 -3.71 -22.29 -29.38
C TYR A 300 -2.85 -21.72 -30.52
N LEU A 301 -2.45 -20.45 -30.43
CA LEU A 301 -1.60 -19.81 -31.44
C LEU A 301 -0.23 -20.49 -31.58
N SER A 302 0.35 -21.01 -30.50
CA SER A 302 1.58 -21.80 -30.55
C SER A 302 1.40 -23.25 -31.06
N ARG A 303 0.20 -23.62 -31.50
CA ARG A 303 -0.15 -24.94 -32.06
C ARG A 303 -0.65 -24.88 -33.49
N GLU A 304 -0.82 -23.70 -34.08
CA GLU A 304 -1.09 -23.60 -35.51
C GLU A 304 0.15 -24.13 -36.26
N PRO A 305 0.00 -25.18 -37.10
CA PRO A 305 1.14 -25.85 -37.70
C PRO A 305 1.74 -24.99 -38.83
N CYS A 306 3.05 -25.11 -39.03
CA CYS A 306 3.74 -24.53 -40.18
C CYS A 306 3.40 -25.31 -41.47
N CYS A 307 2.15 -25.20 -41.92
CA CYS A 307 1.59 -25.96 -43.04
C CYS A 307 1.63 -25.21 -44.39
N GLU A 308 1.90 -23.90 -44.39
CA GLU A 308 2.01 -23.11 -45.64
C GLU A 308 3.35 -23.30 -46.38
N SER A 309 4.25 -24.15 -45.88
CA SER A 309 5.54 -24.46 -46.52
C SER A 309 5.74 -25.95 -46.83
N GLN A 310 4.76 -26.59 -47.47
CA GLN A 310 5.00 -27.83 -48.24
C GLN A 310 5.11 -27.51 -49.75
N PRO A 311 6.30 -27.61 -50.36
CA PRO A 311 6.43 -27.58 -51.81
C PRO A 311 5.67 -28.74 -52.44
N GLN A 312 4.85 -28.45 -53.46
CA GLN A 312 4.09 -29.46 -54.20
C GLN A 312 5.01 -30.30 -55.12
N SER A 313 5.81 -31.20 -54.56
CA SER A 313 6.68 -32.07 -55.35
C SER A 313 6.80 -33.50 -54.80
N ARG A 314 5.82 -34.36 -55.17
CA ARG A 314 6.05 -35.74 -55.66
C ARG A 314 4.72 -36.44 -55.95
N SER A 315 4.13 -36.10 -57.09
CA SER A 315 3.09 -36.92 -57.73
C SER A 315 3.66 -38.31 -58.06
N ARG A 316 3.35 -39.31 -57.23
CA ARG A 316 3.60 -40.72 -57.57
C ARG A 316 2.67 -41.10 -58.72
N SER A 317 3.20 -41.05 -59.95
CA SER A 317 2.46 -41.38 -61.18
C SER A 317 2.04 -42.85 -61.16
N PHE A 318 0.77 -43.11 -60.85
CA PHE A 318 0.18 -44.44 -60.99
C PHE A 318 -0.04 -44.70 -62.48
N ARG A 319 0.79 -45.56 -63.10
CA ARG A 319 0.72 -45.84 -64.54
C ARG A 319 -0.44 -46.78 -64.85
N LEU A 320 -1.61 -46.22 -65.14
CA LEU A 320 -2.59 -46.89 -65.99
C LEU A 320 -2.17 -46.71 -67.46
N ARG A 321 -2.24 -47.78 -68.24
CA ARG A 321 -2.21 -47.72 -69.71
C ARG A 321 -3.64 -47.43 -70.18
N ASP A 322 -3.81 -46.54 -71.16
CA ASP A 322 -4.09 -47.02 -72.53
C ASP A 322 -3.77 -45.92 -73.58
N ARG A 323 -4.07 -46.23 -74.85
CA ARG A 323 -3.99 -45.41 -76.08
C ARG A 323 -4.96 -44.20 -76.01
N SER A 324 -4.97 -43.20 -76.92
CA SER A 324 -4.48 -43.15 -78.31
C SER A 324 -4.26 -41.72 -78.83
N CYS A 325 -3.48 -41.59 -79.93
CA CYS A 325 -3.57 -40.56 -80.99
C CYS A 325 -3.07 -39.11 -80.74
N LEU A 326 -2.74 -38.48 -81.88
CA LEU A 326 -2.13 -37.16 -82.14
C LEU A 326 -3.18 -36.19 -82.75
N PRO A 327 -2.88 -34.92 -83.12
CA PRO A 327 -1.71 -34.04 -82.85
C PRO A 327 -2.12 -32.65 -82.25
N GLU A 328 -1.17 -31.70 -82.14
CA GLU A 328 -1.45 -30.26 -81.96
C GLU A 328 -2.05 -29.58 -83.22
N PRO A 329 -2.41 -28.27 -83.17
CA PRO A 329 -1.40 -27.28 -83.61
C PRO A 329 -1.36 -25.91 -82.89
N SER A 330 -0.15 -25.31 -82.94
CA SER A 330 0.16 -23.87 -83.15
C SER A 330 -0.05 -22.81 -82.06
N SER A 331 1.05 -22.13 -81.70
CA SER A 331 1.10 -20.77 -81.13
C SER A 331 0.93 -19.70 -82.22
N PRO A 332 0.64 -18.43 -81.86
CA PRO A 332 1.72 -17.45 -81.59
C PRO A 332 1.48 -16.67 -80.27
N SER A 333 2.47 -16.22 -79.49
CA SER A 333 3.65 -15.38 -79.78
C SER A 333 3.32 -13.92 -80.11
N LEU A 334 3.70 -12.97 -79.23
CA LEU A 334 4.77 -11.98 -79.46
C LEU A 334 4.86 -10.93 -78.32
N LEU A 335 6.11 -10.55 -77.99
CA LEU A 335 6.62 -9.22 -77.59
C LEU A 335 5.89 -8.40 -76.49
N SER A 336 6.48 -8.13 -75.31
CA SER A 336 7.63 -7.23 -74.97
C SER A 336 7.17 -5.87 -74.40
N SER A 337 7.96 -5.05 -73.69
CA SER A 337 9.41 -5.07 -73.43
C SER A 337 9.79 -4.41 -72.09
N THR A 338 11.04 -4.63 -71.62
CA THR A 338 11.90 -3.69 -70.81
C THR A 338 11.39 -3.10 -69.48
N ALA A 339 12.19 -2.88 -68.42
CA ALA A 339 13.60 -3.14 -68.09
C ALA A 339 13.72 -2.99 -66.54
N SER A 340 14.48 -3.82 -65.81
CA SER A 340 15.92 -3.71 -65.52
C SER A 340 16.36 -2.36 -64.90
N GLN A 341 17.22 -2.28 -63.87
CA GLN A 341 17.94 -3.30 -63.09
C GLN A 341 18.56 -2.67 -61.82
N GLU A 342 18.74 -3.45 -60.74
CA GLU A 342 19.92 -3.48 -59.80
C GLU A 342 20.49 -2.16 -59.18
N LEU A 343 21.43 -2.13 -58.21
CA LEU A 343 22.11 -3.10 -57.33
C LEU A 343 22.47 -2.39 -55.99
N ALA A 344 22.90 -3.15 -54.98
CA ALA A 344 23.61 -2.67 -53.77
C ALA A 344 25.02 -3.33 -53.76
N PRO A 345 25.79 -3.47 -52.64
CA PRO A 345 25.81 -2.85 -51.30
C PRO A 345 27.26 -2.33 -50.98
N PRO A 346 28.00 -2.67 -49.87
CA PRO A 346 27.77 -2.63 -48.42
C PRO A 346 28.83 -1.80 -47.61
N VAL A 347 28.86 -1.98 -46.26
CA VAL A 347 30.00 -1.88 -45.30
C VAL A 347 30.27 -0.55 -44.56
N SER A 348 30.01 -0.52 -43.25
CA SER A 348 31.05 -0.65 -42.19
C SER A 348 30.44 -0.72 -40.76
N SER A 349 31.28 -0.95 -39.75
CA SER A 349 30.93 -1.27 -38.35
C SER A 349 31.83 -0.53 -37.33
N LEU A 350 31.70 -0.87 -36.03
CA LEU A 350 32.46 -0.40 -34.85
C LEU A 350 31.91 0.91 -34.21
N GLU A 351 32.08 1.18 -32.91
CA GLU A 351 32.90 0.49 -31.90
C GLU A 351 32.24 0.44 -30.49
N THR A 352 32.89 -0.23 -29.53
CA THR A 352 32.43 -0.43 -28.14
C THR A 352 33.45 0.11 -27.13
N THR A 353 33.00 0.88 -26.13
CA THR A 353 33.84 1.28 -24.98
C THR A 353 33.15 1.08 -23.64
N ALA A 354 33.85 0.48 -22.68
CA ALA A 354 33.41 0.29 -21.30
C ALA A 354 34.39 0.94 -20.30
N PRO A 355 33.96 1.34 -19.10
CA PRO A 355 34.87 1.76 -18.03
C PRO A 355 35.04 0.70 -16.91
N VAL A 356 36.28 0.23 -16.79
CA VAL A 356 37.05 -0.01 -15.54
C VAL A 356 36.31 -0.59 -14.32
N VAL A 357 36.71 -1.81 -13.92
CA VAL A 357 36.51 -2.34 -12.55
C VAL A 357 37.63 -1.81 -11.64
N VAL A 358 37.29 -1.37 -10.43
CA VAL A 358 38.26 -1.09 -9.36
C VAL A 358 38.15 -2.17 -8.28
N SER A 359 39.26 -2.87 -8.04
CA SER A 359 39.36 -3.93 -7.03
C SER A 359 39.77 -3.36 -5.67
N HIS A 360 39.06 -3.76 -4.61
CA HIS A 360 39.56 -3.67 -3.24
C HIS A 360 39.22 -4.96 -2.47
N GLU A 361 40.27 -5.70 -2.11
CA GLU A 361 40.17 -6.84 -1.20
C GLU A 361 40.22 -6.37 0.26
N THR A 362 39.34 -6.91 1.10
CA THR A 362 39.58 -7.02 2.54
C THR A 362 39.03 -8.35 3.05
N HIS A 363 39.92 -9.27 3.41
CA HIS A 363 39.59 -10.54 4.07
C HIS A 363 39.19 -10.36 5.56
N LEU A 364 38.74 -11.46 6.16
CA LEU A 364 38.58 -11.79 7.60
C LEU A 364 37.12 -11.89 8.13
N PRO A 365 36.86 -12.83 9.08
CA PRO A 365 35.96 -13.93 8.71
C PRO A 365 34.65 -14.08 9.50
N SER A 366 33.77 -14.89 8.92
CA SER A 366 32.54 -15.40 9.52
C SER A 366 32.77 -16.14 10.85
N ARG A 367 31.90 -15.89 11.83
CA ARG A 367 31.73 -16.76 13.02
C ARG A 367 30.34 -17.40 13.02
N GLU A 368 30.24 -18.56 12.38
CA GLU A 368 29.06 -19.40 12.51
C GLU A 368 28.93 -19.97 13.93
N ARG A 369 27.68 -20.15 14.40
CA ARG A 369 27.38 -21.05 15.52
C ARG A 369 26.16 -21.91 15.18
N SER A 370 26.47 -23.11 14.69
CA SER A 370 25.51 -24.20 14.54
C SER A 370 24.97 -24.65 15.90
N CYS A 371 23.66 -24.92 15.97
CA CYS A 371 23.06 -25.77 16.99
C CYS A 371 22.06 -26.71 16.32
N ARG A 372 22.32 -28.02 16.41
CA ARG A 372 21.44 -29.09 15.88
C ARG A 372 20.20 -29.29 16.76
N PRO A 373 19.09 -29.86 16.24
CA PRO A 373 17.84 -30.03 16.99
C PRO A 373 17.84 -31.25 17.92
N GLY A 374 17.23 -31.11 19.09
CA GLY A 374 16.84 -32.22 19.97
C GLY A 374 15.51 -32.86 19.55
N ARG A 375 15.25 -34.10 20.00
CA ARG A 375 14.10 -34.93 19.60
C ARG A 375 12.78 -34.54 20.28
N SER A 376 11.70 -35.08 19.72
CA SER A 376 10.31 -34.95 20.18
C SER A 376 10.00 -35.78 21.44
N LEU A 377 9.10 -35.26 22.28
CA LEU A 377 8.13 -36.03 23.06
C LEU A 377 6.76 -35.36 22.95
N ALA A 378 5.69 -36.15 22.98
CA ALA A 378 4.31 -35.67 22.83
C ALA A 378 3.49 -35.92 24.10
N ALA A 379 2.71 -34.93 24.52
CA ALA A 379 1.62 -35.07 25.49
C ALA A 379 0.63 -33.91 25.32
N SER A 380 -0.65 -34.16 25.62
CA SER A 380 -1.73 -33.17 25.57
C SER A 380 -2.03 -32.60 26.96
N SER A 381 -2.34 -31.30 27.03
CA SER A 381 -3.30 -30.72 28.00
C SER A 381 -3.45 -29.21 27.80
N SER A 382 -4.60 -28.67 28.21
CA SER A 382 -4.88 -27.23 28.20
C SER A 382 -4.48 -26.59 29.54
N GLN A 383 -3.31 -25.96 29.61
CA GLN A 383 -2.90 -25.13 30.75
C GLN A 383 -2.56 -23.69 30.33
N ARG A 384 -2.85 -22.73 31.22
CA ARG A 384 -2.65 -21.31 30.98
C ARG A 384 -1.19 -20.94 31.24
N LEU A 385 -0.41 -20.72 30.18
CA LEU A 385 1.00 -20.33 30.28
C LEU A 385 1.18 -19.03 31.09
N GLY A 386 2.03 -19.10 32.12
CA GLY A 386 2.41 -17.95 32.94
C GLY A 386 3.25 -16.92 32.18
N GLN A 387 3.28 -15.68 32.69
CA GLN A 387 3.72 -14.48 31.96
C GLN A 387 5.22 -14.44 31.54
N ASP A 388 6.02 -15.45 31.90
CA ASP A 388 7.47 -15.52 31.63
C ASP A 388 7.89 -16.66 30.68
N THR A 389 6.93 -17.36 30.06
CA THR A 389 7.21 -18.31 28.97
C THR A 389 6.80 -17.76 27.60
N CYS A 390 7.61 -18.05 26.58
CA CYS A 390 7.26 -17.72 25.20
C CYS A 390 6.35 -18.80 24.59
N LEU A 391 5.66 -18.46 23.49
CA LEU A 391 5.02 -19.41 22.56
C LEU A 391 5.97 -20.49 21.96
N CYS A 392 7.23 -20.52 22.38
CA CYS A 392 8.24 -21.53 22.02
C CYS A 392 8.49 -22.54 23.16
N GLY A 393 7.74 -22.46 24.27
CA GLY A 393 8.04 -23.14 25.55
C GLY A 393 9.20 -22.50 26.32
N GLY A 394 10.23 -22.01 25.61
CA GLY A 394 11.43 -21.43 26.20
C GLY A 394 11.19 -20.16 27.07
N PRO A 395 11.99 -19.96 28.12
CA PRO A 395 11.83 -18.89 29.10
C PRO A 395 12.23 -17.51 28.56
N LEU A 396 11.55 -16.47 29.05
CA LEU A 396 11.79 -15.07 28.70
C LEU A 396 12.82 -14.44 29.64
N ARG A 397 14.10 -14.39 29.23
CA ARG A 397 15.16 -13.74 30.02
C ARG A 397 14.85 -12.25 30.24
N ARG A 398 14.53 -11.88 31.49
CA ARG A 398 14.48 -10.49 31.98
C ARG A 398 15.90 -10.01 32.29
N GLN A 399 16.29 -8.84 31.79
CA GLN A 399 17.50 -8.11 32.22
C GLN A 399 17.06 -6.86 32.98
N LYS A 400 17.71 -6.58 34.11
CA LYS A 400 17.37 -5.45 34.99
C LYS A 400 17.48 -4.15 34.19
N GLY A 401 16.42 -3.33 34.18
CA GLY A 401 16.36 -2.07 33.42
C GLY A 401 15.72 -2.14 32.02
N HIS A 402 15.59 -3.31 31.38
CA HIS A 402 14.98 -3.41 30.03
C HIS A 402 13.49 -3.81 30.07
N ARG A 403 12.71 -3.34 29.08
CA ARG A 403 11.32 -3.79 28.87
C ARG A 403 11.26 -5.32 28.69
N PRO A 404 10.28 -6.03 29.29
CA PRO A 404 10.20 -7.48 29.19
C PRO A 404 10.01 -7.94 27.74
N LYS A 405 10.89 -8.84 27.28
CA LYS A 405 10.85 -9.42 25.94
C LYS A 405 9.63 -10.33 25.83
N ARG A 406 8.72 -10.07 24.88
CA ARG A 406 7.52 -10.91 24.65
C ARG A 406 7.79 -12.23 23.92
N TYR A 407 9.00 -12.44 23.41
CA TYR A 407 9.36 -13.61 22.60
C TYR A 407 10.80 -14.06 22.89
N CYS A 408 11.04 -15.37 22.94
CA CYS A 408 12.35 -15.98 23.22
C CYS A 408 13.38 -15.73 22.10
N SER A 409 12.93 -15.55 20.86
CA SER A 409 13.78 -15.25 19.70
C SER A 409 13.01 -14.50 18.61
N GLY A 410 13.73 -13.89 17.65
CA GLY A 410 13.12 -13.28 16.46
C GLY A 410 12.30 -14.28 15.62
N ARG A 411 12.75 -15.54 15.54
CA ARG A 411 12.04 -16.63 14.83
C ARG A 411 10.65 -16.87 15.44
N CYS A 412 10.52 -16.74 16.77
CA CYS A 412 9.27 -16.90 17.50
C CYS A 412 8.37 -15.65 17.42
N ARG A 413 8.95 -14.44 17.36
CA ARG A 413 8.20 -13.21 17.01
C ARG A 413 7.58 -13.34 15.60
N GLN A 414 8.32 -13.90 14.64
CA GLN A 414 7.85 -14.12 13.27
C GLN A 414 6.72 -15.15 13.20
N ARG A 415 6.83 -16.26 13.94
CA ARG A 415 5.78 -17.28 14.08
C ARG A 415 4.49 -16.66 14.66
N ALA A 416 4.61 -15.96 15.79
CA ALA A 416 3.49 -15.28 16.45
C ALA A 416 2.85 -14.16 15.60
N TYR A 417 3.56 -13.62 14.60
CA TYR A 417 2.99 -12.70 13.62
C TYR A 417 2.16 -13.46 12.57
N ARG A 418 2.73 -14.52 11.96
CA ARG A 418 2.05 -15.37 10.98
C ARG A 418 0.76 -15.99 11.53
N GLU A 419 0.79 -16.49 12.77
CA GLU A 419 -0.38 -17.10 13.42
C GLU A 419 -1.53 -16.08 13.61
N ARG A 420 -1.23 -14.82 13.93
CA ARG A 420 -2.24 -13.75 14.00
C ARG A 420 -2.79 -13.36 12.62
N GLN A 421 -1.93 -13.27 11.60
CA GLN A 421 -2.39 -12.98 10.23
C GLN A 421 -3.31 -14.10 9.70
N GLY A 422 -2.96 -15.37 9.97
CA GLY A 422 -3.83 -16.51 9.65
C GLY A 422 -5.17 -16.49 10.42
N HIS A 423 -5.18 -16.04 11.68
CA HIS A 423 -6.41 -15.92 12.46
C HIS A 423 -7.29 -14.73 12.00
N ILE A 424 -6.70 -13.66 11.47
CA ILE A 424 -7.45 -12.56 10.83
C ILE A 424 -8.13 -13.08 9.56
N MET A 425 -7.39 -13.74 8.67
CA MET A 425 -7.94 -14.33 7.43
C MET A 425 -9.09 -15.32 7.71
N ARG A 426 -8.95 -16.21 8.70
CA ARG A 426 -10.01 -17.17 9.06
C ARG A 426 -11.29 -16.52 9.61
N ARG A 427 -11.24 -15.28 10.09
CA ARG A 427 -12.43 -14.51 10.50
C ARG A 427 -13.12 -13.77 9.34
N MET A 428 -12.55 -13.81 8.14
CA MET A 428 -13.09 -13.17 6.93
C MET A 428 -13.71 -14.19 5.96
N THR A 429 -13.64 -15.49 6.26
CA THR A 429 -14.36 -16.55 5.52
C THR A 429 -15.86 -16.49 5.82
N PRO A 430 -16.76 -16.40 4.81
CA PRO A 430 -18.19 -16.59 5.00
C PRO A 430 -18.53 -18.00 5.50
N LEU A 431 -19.66 -18.14 6.20
CA LEU A 431 -20.23 -19.46 6.50
C LEU A 431 -20.73 -20.12 5.19
N PRO A 432 -20.66 -21.45 5.07
CA PRO A 432 -21.16 -22.15 3.89
C PRO A 432 -22.68 -22.01 3.75
N LEU A 433 -23.15 -21.79 2.52
CA LEU A 433 -24.57 -21.72 2.20
C LEU A 433 -25.19 -23.11 2.30
N VAL A 434 -26.23 -23.25 3.13
CA VAL A 434 -27.05 -24.45 3.21
C VAL A 434 -28.13 -24.38 2.12
N PRO A 435 -28.31 -25.40 1.26
CA PRO A 435 -29.34 -25.40 0.22
C PRO A 435 -30.76 -25.57 0.81
N PRO A 436 -31.80 -24.98 0.19
CA PRO A 436 -33.16 -25.02 0.72
C PRO A 436 -33.86 -26.36 0.43
N THR A 437 -34.35 -27.03 1.47
CA THR A 437 -35.29 -28.16 1.35
C THR A 437 -36.74 -27.68 1.36
N ARG A 438 -37.63 -28.40 0.65
CA ARG A 438 -39.06 -28.05 0.49
C ARG A 438 -39.96 -28.87 1.41
N HIS A 439 -40.84 -28.18 2.16
CA HIS A 439 -42.05 -28.71 2.84
C HIS A 439 -41.77 -29.74 3.96
N SER A 440 -42.70 -30.08 4.87
CA SER A 440 -44.15 -29.85 4.90
C SER A 440 -44.70 -29.44 6.31
N ARG A 441 -46.00 -29.66 6.57
CA ARG A 441 -46.78 -29.13 7.71
C ARG A 441 -46.74 -30.04 8.95
N SER A 442 -46.81 -29.48 10.16
CA SER A 442 -47.78 -29.89 11.22
C SER A 442 -47.84 -28.84 12.37
N MET A 443 -48.42 -29.19 13.53
CA MET A 443 -49.19 -28.29 14.41
C MET A 443 -48.50 -27.80 15.72
N HIS A 444 -49.16 -26.78 16.32
CA HIS A 444 -49.11 -26.28 17.71
C HIS A 444 -49.35 -27.37 18.82
N PRO A 445 -49.34 -27.09 20.16
CA PRO A 445 -49.21 -25.80 20.89
C PRO A 445 -48.32 -25.79 22.20
N CYS A 446 -48.27 -24.61 22.84
CA CYS A 446 -48.24 -24.36 24.31
C CYS A 446 -46.93 -24.52 25.13
N GLY A 447 -46.63 -23.51 25.97
CA GLY A 447 -45.56 -23.55 26.99
C GLY A 447 -45.37 -22.25 27.80
N ARG A 448 -45.89 -22.22 29.04
CA ARG A 448 -45.68 -21.20 30.11
C ARG A 448 -44.16 -20.99 30.43
N ARG A 449 -43.63 -19.93 31.09
CA ARG A 449 -44.07 -18.80 31.98
C ARG A 449 -42.86 -17.81 32.09
N GLN A 450 -42.82 -16.60 32.68
CA GLN A 450 -43.79 -15.70 33.36
C GLN A 450 -43.41 -14.19 33.15
N GLN A 451 -43.10 -13.41 34.21
CA GLN A 451 -42.87 -11.95 34.18
C GLN A 451 -42.02 -11.45 35.38
N LYS A 452 -41.37 -10.27 35.23
CA LYS A 452 -41.04 -9.16 36.19
C LYS A 452 -39.75 -8.48 35.71
N LYS A 453 -39.66 -7.21 35.27
CA LYS A 453 -40.35 -5.93 35.58
C LYS A 453 -40.03 -5.33 36.96
N LYS A 454 -39.19 -4.28 36.96
CA LYS A 454 -39.39 -3.02 37.73
C LYS A 454 -38.36 -1.94 37.36
N GLU A 455 -38.83 -0.76 36.99
CA GLU A 455 -38.05 0.49 36.97
C GLU A 455 -38.10 1.19 38.34
N ARG A 456 -37.25 2.22 38.56
CA ARG A 456 -37.57 3.33 39.48
C ARG A 456 -36.71 4.59 39.28
N SER A 457 -37.30 5.74 39.63
CA SER A 457 -36.76 7.12 39.63
C SER A 457 -36.65 7.63 41.10
N VAL A 458 -36.37 8.88 41.51
CA VAL A 458 -36.63 10.24 40.95
C VAL A 458 -35.46 11.25 41.32
N PRO A 459 -35.54 12.61 41.46
CA PRO A 459 -34.43 13.49 41.01
C PRO A 459 -33.94 14.60 42.00
N LYS A 460 -33.15 15.56 41.48
CA LYS A 460 -32.94 16.98 41.92
C LYS A 460 -32.09 17.30 43.17
N ARG A 461 -31.16 18.27 43.03
CA ARG A 461 -31.30 19.67 43.54
C ARG A 461 -30.15 20.59 43.05
N VAL A 462 -30.22 21.88 43.41
CA VAL A 462 -29.36 23.02 42.98
C VAL A 462 -29.13 23.94 44.20
N ASN A 463 -27.96 24.62 44.28
CA ASN A 463 -27.75 26.04 44.72
C ASN A 463 -26.32 26.34 45.22
N ASP A 464 -25.64 27.27 44.53
CA ASP A 464 -25.13 28.59 44.96
C ASP A 464 -24.27 28.87 46.23
N LEU A 465 -23.40 29.89 46.04
CA LEU A 465 -22.80 30.86 46.98
C LEU A 465 -21.72 30.43 48.00
N PHE A 466 -20.53 31.07 47.93
CA PHE A 466 -20.08 32.12 48.87
C PHE A 466 -18.84 32.90 48.36
N HIS A 467 -18.42 33.96 49.06
CA HIS A 467 -17.47 35.00 48.61
C HIS A 467 -16.09 35.02 49.32
N ARG A 468 -15.09 35.59 48.62
CA ARG A 468 -13.87 36.30 49.12
C ARG A 468 -12.94 35.62 50.14
N ALA A 469 -11.66 35.43 49.78
CA ALA A 469 -10.47 36.06 50.40
C ALA A 469 -9.17 35.23 50.21
N GLY A 470 -8.02 35.91 50.22
CA GLY A 470 -6.69 35.30 50.37
C GLY A 470 -6.05 34.74 49.09
N GLY A 471 -4.90 35.28 48.70
CA GLY A 471 -4.17 34.84 47.51
C GLY A 471 -3.23 33.64 47.75
N VAL A 472 -3.20 32.70 46.80
CA VAL A 472 -2.13 31.71 46.60
C VAL A 472 -1.93 31.58 45.09
N GLN A 473 -0.70 31.57 44.60
CA GLN A 473 -0.43 31.22 43.19
C GLN A 473 -0.61 29.71 42.99
N GLY A 474 -1.69 29.31 42.30
CA GLY A 474 -1.92 27.93 41.92
C GLY A 474 -1.08 27.52 40.70
N GLU A 475 -0.30 26.44 40.82
CA GLU A 475 0.24 25.76 39.63
C GLU A 475 -0.93 25.24 38.79
N THR A 476 -1.07 25.67 37.54
CA THR A 476 -2.10 25.14 36.64
C THR A 476 -1.69 23.79 36.07
N CYS A 477 -2.63 22.84 35.99
CA CYS A 477 -2.40 21.55 35.33
C CYS A 477 -1.97 21.75 33.87
N LEU A 478 -0.74 21.34 33.54
CA LEU A 478 -0.10 21.45 32.22
C LEU A 478 -0.89 20.83 31.05
N PHE A 479 -1.98 20.11 31.34
CA PHE A 479 -2.82 19.48 30.33
C PHE A 479 -4.22 20.10 30.17
N CYS A 480 -4.79 20.69 31.22
CA CYS A 480 -6.20 21.14 31.19
C CYS A 480 -6.48 22.45 31.94
N GLY A 481 -5.44 23.21 32.33
CA GLY A 481 -5.57 24.52 32.97
C GLY A 481 -6.04 24.49 34.43
N ALA A 482 -6.77 23.46 34.87
CA ALA A 482 -7.30 23.36 36.23
C ALA A 482 -6.21 23.49 37.30
N GLU A 483 -6.45 24.34 38.31
CA GLU A 483 -5.51 24.57 39.42
C GLU A 483 -5.18 23.31 40.22
N LEU A 484 -3.93 23.21 40.66
CA LEU A 484 -3.41 22.11 41.45
C LEU A 484 -3.39 22.50 42.93
N VAL A 485 -4.54 22.35 43.60
CA VAL A 485 -4.67 22.64 45.04
C VAL A 485 -3.64 21.84 45.86
N GLN A 486 -2.68 22.55 46.46
CA GLN A 486 -1.76 21.95 47.43
C GLN A 486 -2.49 21.62 48.73
N LEU A 487 -2.62 20.33 49.02
CA LEU A 487 -3.04 19.87 50.34
C LEU A 487 -1.94 20.21 51.38
N ARG A 488 -2.19 21.26 52.19
CA ARG A 488 -1.32 21.63 53.31
C ARG A 488 -1.28 20.51 54.35
N GLY A 489 -0.27 19.64 54.27
CA GLY A 489 0.09 18.72 55.35
C GLY A 489 0.54 17.32 54.96
N ARG A 490 1.82 17.17 54.54
CA ARG A 490 2.80 16.25 55.17
C ARG A 490 4.14 16.17 54.40
N ARG A 491 5.21 16.60 55.09
CA ARG A 491 6.65 16.27 54.92
C ARG A 491 7.35 16.65 53.60
N ARG A 492 8.60 17.13 53.76
CA ARG A 492 9.57 17.39 52.68
C ARG A 492 9.85 16.09 51.90
N GLY A 493 9.98 16.17 50.57
CA GLY A 493 10.39 15.06 49.69
C GLY A 493 9.35 14.55 48.67
N GLY A 494 8.10 15.02 48.73
CA GLY A 494 7.07 14.67 47.73
C GLY A 494 7.24 15.43 46.41
N ARG A 495 7.26 14.74 45.27
CA ARG A 495 7.27 15.37 43.93
C ARG A 495 5.99 16.19 43.68
N GLN A 496 6.14 17.44 43.21
CA GLN A 496 5.02 18.27 42.73
C GLN A 496 4.14 17.53 41.71
N ARG A 497 2.82 17.75 41.78
CA ARG A 497 1.83 17.05 40.95
C ARG A 497 1.50 17.85 39.69
N ALA A 498 2.42 17.90 38.72
CA ALA A 498 2.27 18.58 37.42
C ALA A 498 1.03 18.20 36.55
N TYR A 499 0.16 17.29 37.02
CA TYR A 499 -1.10 16.92 36.39
C TYR A 499 -2.18 16.66 37.46
N CYS A 500 -3.38 17.23 37.29
CA CYS A 500 -4.48 17.13 38.25
C CYS A 500 -5.05 15.70 38.40
N SER A 501 -4.86 14.85 37.39
CA SER A 501 -5.45 13.50 37.35
C SER A 501 -4.58 12.49 36.61
N GLY A 502 -4.79 11.20 36.92
CA GLY A 502 -4.16 10.10 36.19
C GLY A 502 -4.48 10.09 34.70
N ARG A 503 -5.66 10.58 34.29
CA ARG A 503 -6.04 10.74 32.88
C ARG A 503 -5.20 11.82 32.18
N CYS A 504 -4.98 12.97 32.82
CA CYS A 504 -4.08 14.00 32.28
C CYS A 504 -2.63 13.50 32.16
N ARG A 505 -2.11 12.81 33.18
CA ARG A 505 -0.77 12.18 33.13
C ARG A 505 -0.67 11.11 32.03
N GLN A 506 -1.70 10.29 31.83
CA GLN A 506 -1.70 9.28 30.75
C GLN A 506 -1.81 9.91 29.35
N ARG A 507 -2.53 11.02 29.20
CA ARG A 507 -2.60 11.74 27.92
C ARG A 507 -1.27 12.43 27.59
N ALA A 508 -0.69 13.15 28.53
CA ALA A 508 0.66 13.73 28.41
C ALA A 508 1.80 12.70 28.32
N TYR A 509 1.54 11.42 28.65
CA TYR A 509 2.46 10.32 28.33
C TYR A 509 2.28 9.85 26.87
N ARG A 510 1.04 9.65 26.42
CA ARG A 510 0.74 9.26 25.03
C ARG A 510 1.30 10.28 24.04
N GLU A 511 1.06 11.56 24.27
CA GLU A 511 1.52 12.70 23.44
C GLU A 511 3.05 12.98 23.56
N ARG A 512 3.81 12.16 24.29
CA ARG A 512 5.29 12.10 24.26
C ARG A 512 5.83 10.75 23.73
N THR A 513 4.95 9.87 23.25
CA THR A 513 5.27 8.51 22.78
C THR A 513 4.61 8.16 21.45
N ALA A 514 3.97 9.16 20.84
CA ALA A 514 3.49 9.25 19.47
C ALA A 514 4.14 10.51 18.88
#